data_AF-A0A7Y2FE23-F1
#
_entry.id   AF-A0A7Y2FE23-F1
#
_cell.length_a   1.000
_cell.length_b   1.000
_cell.length_c   1.000
_cell.angle_alpha   90.00
_cell.angle_beta   90.00
_cell.angle_gamma   90.00
#
_symmetry.space_group_name_H-M   'P 1'
#
loop_
_entity.id
_entity.type
_entity.pdbx_description
1 polymer ?
#
loop_
_entity_poly.entity_id
_entity_poly.type
_entity_poly.pdbx_seq_one_letter_code
_entity_poly.pdbx_strand_id
1 'polypeptide(L)'
;AYELYLKGRGLFIARQNLDVSTTVLERAVELDPEFAEAWETLAAAESVSASWLAGDGIDHHALAQAAANKALELDPELSMAYAVLSQTPTDEWDHLSAVGLLDTSILNDPKNATAYLWRGINFTELGHFDRAIADFETCLAIDPGYLNCKQHMSVAYLSWGKTEQARRIFEETIEENFHSVDDMFVSHYLRRGDRLVAYLLGNTSVFGDYAPIQDWIEAIDNPEQNHKARIARWDRWAENQGYPFCNLTGVFVALRVDRCYGEIFSGGFKSIWHPDAAYFKNSPEFKELVTRYAMPYWREHGFPPQCRDLGDGDFECEVL
;
A
#
# COMPACT_ATOMS: atom_id res chain seq x y z
N ALA A 1 -15.15 30.22 -6.67
CA ALA A 1 -14.33 29.01 -6.87
C ALA A 1 -13.00 29.10 -6.12
N TYR A 2 -12.11 30.06 -6.46
CA TYR A 2 -10.74 30.11 -5.94
C TYR A 2 -10.58 30.07 -4.40
N GLU A 3 -11.39 30.81 -3.62
CA GLU A 3 -11.31 30.76 -2.15
C GLU A 3 -11.67 29.38 -1.58
N LEU A 4 -12.66 28.71 -2.17
CA LEU A 4 -13.07 27.36 -1.77
C LEU A 4 -12.00 26.34 -2.14
N TYR A 5 -11.39 26.48 -3.32
CA TYR A 5 -10.24 25.70 -3.74
C TYR A 5 -9.09 25.82 -2.74
N LEU A 6 -8.69 27.03 -2.35
CA LEU A 6 -7.60 27.23 -1.38
C LEU A 6 -7.93 26.61 -0.02
N LYS A 7 -9.18 26.72 0.43
CA LYS A 7 -9.64 26.10 1.68
C LYS A 7 -9.57 24.57 1.61
N GLY A 8 -10.12 23.98 0.55
CA GLY A 8 -10.11 22.54 0.33
C GLY A 8 -8.70 22.00 0.21
N ARG A 9 -7.87 22.61 -0.64
CA ARG A 9 -6.46 22.26 -0.78
C ARG A 9 -5.70 22.32 0.55
N GLY A 10 -5.95 23.34 1.37
CA GLY A 10 -5.34 23.46 2.70
C GLY A 10 -5.72 22.32 3.63
N LEU A 11 -7.01 21.94 3.67
CA LEU A 11 -7.52 20.81 4.46
C LEU A 11 -6.93 19.48 3.98
N PHE A 12 -6.87 19.26 2.66
CA PHE A 12 -6.26 18.09 2.05
C PHE A 12 -4.77 17.95 2.39
N ILE A 13 -3.97 19.02 2.19
CA ILE A 13 -2.54 19.01 2.51
C ILE A 13 -2.32 18.73 3.99
N ALA A 14 -3.14 19.32 4.86
CA ALA A 14 -3.05 19.09 6.30
C ALA A 14 -3.57 17.71 6.74
N ARG A 15 -4.21 16.94 5.84
CA ARG A 15 -4.93 15.68 6.13
C ARG A 15 -5.94 15.85 7.28
N GLN A 16 -6.70 16.95 7.26
CA GLN A 16 -7.69 17.28 8.28
C GLN A 16 -9.07 17.49 7.64
N ASN A 17 -10.11 16.90 8.26
CA ASN A 17 -11.50 17.02 7.79
C ASN A 17 -11.62 16.77 6.28
N LEU A 18 -11.21 15.58 5.84
CA LEU A 18 -11.19 15.22 4.41
C LEU A 18 -12.58 15.28 3.78
N ASP A 19 -13.63 14.97 4.55
CA ASP A 19 -15.03 15.16 4.20
C ASP A 19 -15.36 16.63 3.87
N VAL A 20 -14.86 17.57 4.68
CA VAL A 20 -15.02 19.00 4.43
C VAL A 20 -14.18 19.42 3.24
N SER A 21 -12.98 18.86 3.08
CA SER A 21 -12.09 19.13 1.95
C SER A 21 -12.76 18.80 0.62
N THR A 22 -13.27 17.58 0.47
CA THR A 22 -13.97 17.15 -0.75
C THR A 22 -15.21 18.00 -1.00
N THR A 23 -16.06 18.22 0.01
CA THR A 23 -17.27 19.06 -0.10
C THR A 23 -16.98 20.47 -0.64
N VAL A 24 -15.94 21.14 -0.13
CA VAL A 24 -15.63 22.51 -0.60
C VAL A 24 -14.95 22.52 -1.97
N LEU A 25 -14.20 21.46 -2.33
CA LEU A 25 -13.60 21.30 -3.64
C LEU A 25 -14.65 21.00 -4.72
N GLU A 26 -15.63 20.14 -4.43
CA GLU A 26 -16.82 19.93 -5.26
C GLU A 26 -17.53 21.26 -5.54
N ARG A 27 -17.76 22.05 -4.49
CA ARG A 27 -18.37 23.38 -4.66
C ARG A 27 -17.49 24.35 -5.46
N ALA A 28 -16.16 24.20 -5.41
CA ALA A 28 -15.25 25.02 -6.19
C ALA A 28 -15.39 24.72 -7.69
N VAL A 29 -15.42 23.44 -8.08
CA VAL A 29 -15.55 23.01 -9.47
C VAL A 29 -16.98 23.21 -10.03
N GLU A 30 -18.01 23.18 -9.18
CA GLU A 30 -19.37 23.57 -9.60
C GLU A 30 -19.46 25.07 -9.97
N LEU A 31 -18.76 25.92 -9.23
CA LEU A 31 -18.75 27.37 -9.47
C LEU A 31 -17.88 27.76 -10.66
N ASP A 32 -16.85 26.97 -10.95
CA ASP A 32 -15.95 27.15 -12.08
C ASP A 32 -15.54 25.79 -12.67
N PRO A 33 -16.34 25.26 -13.62
CA PRO A 33 -16.10 23.95 -14.21
C PRO A 33 -14.81 23.83 -15.02
N GLU A 34 -14.19 24.95 -15.41
CA GLU A 34 -12.95 25.01 -16.18
C GLU A 34 -11.70 25.13 -15.30
N PHE A 35 -11.86 25.08 -13.97
CA PHE A 35 -10.76 25.20 -13.02
C PHE A 35 -10.00 23.87 -12.85
N ALA A 36 -9.06 23.61 -13.76
CA ALA A 36 -8.34 22.34 -13.86
C ALA A 36 -7.64 21.91 -12.55
N GLU A 37 -6.96 22.84 -11.86
CA GLU A 37 -6.25 22.54 -10.61
C GLU A 37 -7.21 22.21 -9.44
N ALA A 38 -8.44 22.74 -9.48
CA ALA A 38 -9.47 22.39 -8.51
C ALA A 38 -10.00 20.98 -8.75
N TRP A 39 -10.17 20.58 -10.02
CA TRP A 39 -10.50 19.19 -10.37
C TRP A 39 -9.39 18.20 -9.97
N GLU A 40 -8.12 18.54 -10.22
CA GLU A 40 -6.99 17.72 -9.81
C GLU A 40 -6.91 17.58 -8.28
N THR A 41 -7.12 18.68 -7.55
CA THR A 41 -7.10 18.64 -6.08
C THR A 41 -8.31 17.88 -5.52
N LEU A 42 -9.48 17.99 -6.14
CA LEU A 42 -10.65 17.16 -5.81
C LEU A 42 -10.32 15.68 -6.01
N ALA A 43 -9.75 15.32 -7.16
CA ALA A 43 -9.36 13.94 -7.46
C ALA A 43 -8.39 13.37 -6.41
N ALA A 44 -7.39 14.16 -6.01
CA ALA A 44 -6.43 13.77 -4.99
C ALA A 44 -7.08 13.60 -3.60
N ALA A 45 -8.01 14.50 -3.24
CA ALA A 45 -8.75 14.41 -1.99
C ALA A 45 -9.64 13.17 -1.94
N GLU A 46 -10.41 12.91 -3.00
CA GLU A 46 -11.25 11.71 -3.15
C GLU A 46 -10.43 10.41 -3.08
N SER A 47 -9.28 10.37 -3.76
CA SER A 47 -8.38 9.22 -3.75
C SER A 47 -7.93 8.85 -2.33
N VAL A 48 -7.65 9.84 -1.49
CA VAL A 48 -7.30 9.60 -0.09
C VAL A 48 -8.52 9.25 0.75
N SER A 49 -9.66 9.91 0.53
CA SER A 49 -10.92 9.66 1.24
C SER A 49 -11.37 8.19 1.12
N ALA A 50 -11.12 7.54 -0.02
CA ALA A 50 -11.40 6.11 -0.21
C ALA A 50 -10.82 5.20 0.89
N SER A 51 -9.66 5.58 1.45
CA SER A 51 -9.03 4.82 2.55
C SER A 51 -9.36 5.36 3.95
N TRP A 52 -9.66 6.66 4.09
CA TRP A 52 -9.87 7.32 5.39
C TRP A 52 -11.33 7.34 5.85
N LEU A 53 -12.27 7.32 4.90
CA LEU A 53 -13.72 7.36 5.14
C LEU A 53 -14.38 6.03 4.74
N ALA A 54 -13.60 4.94 4.76
CA ALA A 54 -14.07 3.62 4.37
C ALA A 54 -15.35 3.23 5.15
N GLY A 55 -16.39 2.83 4.40
CA GLY A 55 -17.66 2.39 4.96
C GLY A 55 -18.75 3.46 5.08
N ASP A 56 -18.52 4.67 4.57
CA ASP A 56 -19.55 5.74 4.49
C ASP A 56 -20.59 5.53 3.37
N GLY A 57 -20.36 4.55 2.49
CA GLY A 57 -21.24 4.20 1.38
C GLY A 57 -20.99 5.01 0.11
N ILE A 58 -19.92 5.81 0.06
CA ILE A 58 -19.50 6.59 -1.11
C ILE A 58 -18.41 5.84 -1.87
N ASP A 59 -18.57 5.74 -3.19
CA ASP A 59 -17.52 5.23 -4.07
C ASP A 59 -16.52 6.34 -4.41
N HIS A 60 -15.64 6.63 -3.44
CA HIS A 60 -14.58 7.62 -3.59
C HIS A 60 -13.60 7.31 -4.73
N HIS A 61 -13.40 6.04 -5.10
CA HIS A 61 -12.55 5.68 -6.23
C HIS A 61 -13.14 6.16 -7.56
N ALA A 62 -14.44 5.97 -7.76
CA ALA A 62 -15.14 6.46 -8.95
C ALA A 62 -15.13 8.00 -9.02
N LEU A 63 -15.33 8.69 -7.89
CA LEU A 63 -15.25 10.15 -7.82
C LEU A 63 -13.84 10.68 -8.14
N ALA A 64 -12.81 10.06 -7.57
CA ALA A 64 -11.42 10.40 -7.84
C ALA A 64 -11.08 10.24 -9.33
N GLN A 65 -11.50 9.12 -9.94
CA GLN A 65 -11.27 8.85 -11.35
C GLN A 65 -11.96 9.87 -12.25
N ALA A 66 -13.23 10.19 -11.98
CA ALA A 66 -13.99 11.16 -12.75
C ALA A 66 -13.37 12.55 -12.68
N ALA A 67 -12.98 12.99 -11.48
CA ALA A 67 -12.34 14.28 -11.27
C ALA A 67 -10.96 14.37 -11.95
N ALA A 68 -10.14 13.31 -11.88
CA ALA A 68 -8.84 13.25 -12.53
C ALA A 68 -8.96 13.32 -14.07
N ASN A 69 -9.91 12.58 -14.65
CA ASN A 69 -10.19 12.65 -16.08
C ASN A 69 -10.65 14.03 -16.51
N LYS A 70 -11.49 14.70 -15.70
CA LYS A 70 -11.91 16.08 -15.99
C LYS A 70 -10.74 17.07 -15.89
N ALA A 71 -9.87 16.91 -14.90
CA ALA A 71 -8.66 17.71 -14.79
C ALA A 71 -7.78 17.59 -16.05
N LEU A 72 -7.54 16.36 -16.53
CA LEU A 72 -6.73 16.10 -17.72
C LEU A 72 -7.39 16.50 -19.04
N GLU A 73 -8.73 16.57 -19.10
CA GLU A 73 -9.44 17.16 -20.24
C GLU A 73 -9.14 18.67 -20.37
N LEU A 74 -9.04 19.35 -19.23
CA LEU A 74 -8.80 20.80 -19.16
C LEU A 74 -7.32 21.14 -19.29
N ASP A 75 -6.45 20.37 -18.64
CA ASP A 75 -5.01 20.52 -18.67
C ASP A 75 -4.30 19.15 -18.60
N PRO A 76 -3.74 18.67 -19.73
CA PRO A 76 -3.05 17.37 -19.79
C PRO A 76 -1.66 17.39 -19.15
N GLU A 77 -1.19 18.51 -18.60
CA GLU A 77 0.11 18.59 -17.91
C GLU A 77 -0.03 18.42 -16.38
N LEU A 78 -1.25 18.23 -15.86
CA LEU A 78 -1.50 18.08 -14.42
C LEU A 78 -0.98 16.74 -13.87
N SER A 79 0.14 16.83 -13.16
CA SER A 79 0.89 15.69 -12.62
C SER A 79 0.08 14.83 -11.65
N MET A 80 -0.61 15.43 -10.68
CA MET A 80 -1.33 14.68 -9.65
C MET A 80 -2.54 13.95 -10.24
N ALA A 81 -3.14 14.45 -11.31
CA ALA A 81 -4.24 13.74 -11.97
C ALA A 81 -3.79 12.38 -12.54
N TYR A 82 -2.62 12.31 -13.19
CA TYR A 82 -2.02 11.04 -13.59
C TYR A 82 -1.69 10.14 -12.40
N ALA A 83 -1.13 10.71 -11.32
CA ALA A 83 -0.86 9.96 -10.11
C ALA A 83 -2.14 9.34 -9.53
N VAL A 84 -3.24 10.09 -9.47
CA VAL A 84 -4.53 9.61 -8.97
C VAL A 84 -5.07 8.49 -9.84
N LEU A 85 -5.01 8.63 -11.18
CA LEU A 85 -5.44 7.57 -12.08
C LEU A 85 -4.67 6.26 -11.89
N SER A 86 -3.38 6.33 -11.51
CA SER A 86 -2.59 5.13 -11.19
C SER A 86 -3.12 4.34 -9.99
N GLN A 87 -3.86 4.99 -9.10
CA GLN A 87 -4.48 4.38 -7.91
C GLN A 87 -5.93 3.96 -8.16
N THR A 88 -6.52 4.32 -9.31
CA THR A 88 -7.89 3.95 -9.65
C THR A 88 -7.90 2.55 -10.27
N PRO A 89 -8.67 1.60 -9.72
CA PRO A 89 -8.69 0.25 -10.26
C PRO A 89 -9.41 0.22 -11.62
N THR A 90 -8.67 -0.04 -12.68
CA THR A 90 -9.24 -0.44 -13.98
C THR A 90 -9.32 -1.96 -14.10
N ASP A 91 -8.31 -2.64 -13.56
CA ASP A 91 -8.23 -4.07 -13.27
C ASP A 91 -7.47 -4.24 -11.93
N GLU A 92 -7.70 -5.32 -11.19
CA GLU A 92 -6.99 -5.57 -9.93
C GLU A 92 -5.46 -5.58 -10.14
N TRP A 93 -4.74 -4.69 -9.46
CA TRP A 93 -3.28 -4.56 -9.47
C TRP A 93 -2.61 -4.57 -10.84
N ASP A 94 -3.14 -3.81 -11.80
CA ASP A 94 -2.42 -3.51 -13.05
C ASP A 94 -1.22 -2.59 -12.78
N HIS A 95 -0.15 -3.18 -12.26
CA HIS A 95 1.10 -2.49 -11.95
C HIS A 95 1.78 -1.90 -13.19
N LEU A 96 1.56 -2.49 -14.38
CA LEU A 96 2.17 -2.00 -15.62
C LEU A 96 1.56 -0.64 -15.99
N SER A 97 0.23 -0.57 -16.07
CA SER A 97 -0.46 0.69 -16.35
C SER A 97 -0.24 1.72 -15.23
N ALA A 98 -0.28 1.29 -13.97
CA ALA A 98 -0.06 2.18 -12.83
C ALA A 98 1.34 2.83 -12.88
N VAL A 99 2.40 2.05 -13.11
CA VAL A 99 3.76 2.60 -13.23
C VAL A 99 3.88 3.54 -14.43
N GLY A 100 3.27 3.23 -15.58
CA GLY A 100 3.30 4.12 -16.75
C GLY A 100 2.59 5.47 -16.52
N LEU A 101 1.47 5.48 -15.79
CA LEU A 101 0.79 6.71 -15.38
C LEU A 101 1.66 7.53 -14.41
N LEU A 102 2.34 6.87 -13.48
CA LEU A 102 3.23 7.53 -12.51
C LEU A 102 4.49 8.08 -13.19
N ASP A 103 5.02 7.40 -14.20
CA ASP A 103 6.11 7.92 -15.04
C ASP A 103 5.69 9.20 -15.75
N THR A 104 4.47 9.24 -16.29
CA THR A 104 3.89 10.45 -16.89
C THR A 104 3.70 11.57 -15.86
N SER A 105 3.19 11.24 -14.68
CA SER A 105 3.06 12.17 -13.56
C SER A 105 4.40 12.83 -13.18
N ILE A 106 5.45 12.02 -13.05
CA ILE A 106 6.81 12.47 -12.71
C ILE A 106 7.44 13.29 -13.84
N LEU A 107 7.17 12.94 -15.10
CA LEU A 107 7.63 13.71 -16.25
C LEU A 107 7.05 15.13 -16.24
N ASN A 108 5.75 15.25 -15.94
CA ASN A 108 5.04 16.52 -15.92
C ASN A 108 5.42 17.40 -14.72
N ASP A 109 5.59 16.81 -13.53
CA ASP A 109 6.16 17.49 -12.37
C ASP A 109 7.16 16.60 -11.62
N PRO A 110 8.46 16.79 -11.84
CA PRO A 110 9.52 16.06 -11.12
C PRO A 110 9.56 16.32 -9.61
N LYS A 111 8.77 17.28 -9.09
CA LYS A 111 8.64 17.58 -7.66
C LYS A 111 7.36 17.01 -7.05
N ASN A 112 6.59 16.19 -7.76
CA ASN A 112 5.45 15.51 -7.18
C ASN A 112 5.89 14.32 -6.30
N ALA A 113 6.12 14.56 -5.00
CA ALA A 113 6.53 13.54 -4.04
C ALA A 113 5.56 12.34 -3.96
N THR A 114 4.26 12.57 -4.13
CA THR A 114 3.24 11.50 -4.11
C THR A 114 3.38 10.54 -5.28
N ALA A 115 3.78 11.03 -6.47
CA ALA A 115 4.02 10.16 -7.61
C ALA A 115 5.19 9.20 -7.35
N TYR A 116 6.28 9.68 -6.75
CA TYR A 116 7.38 8.81 -6.32
C TYR A 116 6.96 7.83 -5.23
N LEU A 117 6.19 8.27 -4.23
CA LEU A 117 5.63 7.36 -3.20
C LEU A 117 4.88 6.19 -3.86
N TRP A 118 3.92 6.50 -4.72
CA TRP A 118 3.05 5.48 -5.32
C TRP A 118 3.77 4.60 -6.33
N ARG A 119 4.78 5.12 -7.03
CA ARG A 119 5.63 4.30 -7.90
C ARG A 119 6.54 3.39 -7.10
N GLY A 120 7.10 3.89 -6.00
CA GLY A 120 7.88 3.10 -5.06
C GLY A 120 7.06 1.97 -4.41
N ILE A 121 5.78 2.22 -4.09
CA ILE A 121 4.87 1.17 -3.64
C ILE A 121 4.71 0.11 -4.73
N ASN A 122 4.34 0.50 -5.96
CA ASN A 122 4.21 -0.45 -7.08
C ASN A 122 5.50 -1.24 -7.33
N PHE A 123 6.67 -0.62 -7.23
CA PHE A 123 7.94 -1.34 -7.34
C PHE A 123 8.19 -2.31 -6.18
N THR A 124 7.74 -1.98 -4.96
CA THR A 124 7.78 -2.92 -3.83
C THR A 124 6.88 -4.12 -4.09
N GLU A 125 5.67 -3.89 -4.59
CA GLU A 125 4.75 -4.95 -5.00
C GLU A 125 5.41 -5.81 -6.10
N LEU A 126 6.00 -5.20 -7.12
CA LEU A 126 6.70 -5.90 -8.21
C LEU A 126 8.03 -6.57 -7.79
N GLY A 127 8.47 -6.43 -6.54
CA GLY A 127 9.75 -6.95 -6.06
C GLY A 127 10.99 -6.15 -6.53
N HIS A 128 10.83 -5.05 -7.26
CA HIS A 128 11.93 -4.15 -7.64
C HIS A 128 12.32 -3.24 -6.46
N PHE A 129 12.79 -3.84 -5.36
CA PHE A 129 13.05 -3.14 -4.11
C PHE A 129 14.12 -2.05 -4.25
N ASP A 130 15.12 -2.25 -5.11
CA ASP A 130 16.13 -1.24 -5.43
C ASP A 130 15.52 0.03 -6.01
N ARG A 131 14.61 -0.11 -6.99
CA ARG A 131 13.89 1.01 -7.60
C ARG A 131 12.91 1.64 -6.60
N ALA A 132 12.22 0.83 -5.81
CA ALA A 132 11.31 1.30 -4.77
C ALA A 132 12.01 2.21 -3.77
N ILE A 133 13.16 1.78 -3.24
CA ILE A 133 13.96 2.57 -2.29
C ILE A 133 14.41 3.90 -2.93
N ALA A 134 14.89 3.89 -4.18
CA ALA A 134 15.31 5.11 -4.86
C ALA A 134 14.15 6.13 -5.02
N ASP A 135 12.95 5.64 -5.31
CA ASP A 135 11.75 6.49 -5.37
C ASP A 135 11.37 7.05 -4.00
N PHE A 136 11.42 6.25 -2.93
CA PHE A 136 11.16 6.75 -1.58
C PHE A 136 12.21 7.77 -1.10
N GLU A 137 13.49 7.55 -1.42
CA GLU A 137 14.55 8.51 -1.17
C GLU A 137 14.29 9.84 -1.91
N THR A 138 13.85 9.77 -3.16
CA THR A 138 13.48 10.97 -3.94
C THR A 138 12.27 11.68 -3.35
N CYS A 139 11.23 10.94 -2.95
CA CYS A 139 10.08 11.49 -2.24
C CYS A 139 10.52 12.27 -0.98
N LEU A 140 11.39 11.68 -0.16
CA LEU A 140 11.88 12.30 1.08
C LEU A 140 12.86 13.45 0.84
N ALA A 141 13.55 13.47 -0.31
CA ALA A 141 14.36 14.61 -0.72
C ALA A 141 13.49 15.82 -1.13
N ILE A 142 12.31 15.57 -1.70
CA ILE A 142 11.33 16.61 -2.05
C ILE A 142 10.60 17.11 -0.80
N ASP A 143 10.08 16.19 0.01
CA ASP A 143 9.39 16.47 1.26
C ASP A 143 9.89 15.55 2.39
N PRO A 144 10.85 16.03 3.22
CA PRO A 144 11.37 15.27 4.35
C PRO A 144 10.32 14.93 5.42
N GLY A 145 9.18 15.64 5.44
CA GLY A 145 8.07 15.42 6.36
C GLY A 145 7.04 14.39 5.87
N TYR A 146 7.21 13.82 4.66
CA TYR A 146 6.25 12.88 4.11
C TYR A 146 6.46 11.47 4.66
N LEU A 147 5.98 11.23 5.89
CA LEU A 147 6.28 10.02 6.67
C LEU A 147 5.81 8.70 6.02
N ASN A 148 4.80 8.76 5.13
CA ASN A 148 4.43 7.63 4.29
C ASN A 148 5.62 7.09 3.48
N CYS A 149 6.49 7.96 2.95
CA CYS A 149 7.65 7.52 2.19
C CYS A 149 8.67 6.82 3.08
N LYS A 150 8.92 7.31 4.31
CA LYS A 150 9.80 6.60 5.28
C LYS A 150 9.25 5.22 5.62
N GLN A 151 7.96 5.13 5.88
CA GLN A 151 7.35 3.87 6.28
C GLN A 151 7.28 2.85 5.14
N HIS A 152 6.90 3.25 3.93
CA HIS A 152 6.92 2.33 2.80
C HIS A 152 8.35 1.93 2.40
N MET A 153 9.33 2.81 2.63
CA MET A 153 10.75 2.48 2.51
C MET A 153 11.18 1.40 3.53
N SER A 154 10.72 1.48 4.77
CA SER A 154 11.02 0.45 5.78
C SER A 154 10.41 -0.91 5.40
N VAL A 155 9.18 -0.92 4.85
CA VAL A 155 8.56 -2.14 4.30
C VAL A 155 9.34 -2.68 3.13
N ALA A 156 9.76 -1.85 2.18
CA ALA A 156 10.55 -2.30 1.02
C ALA A 156 11.89 -2.91 1.46
N TYR A 157 12.58 -2.31 2.45
CA TYR A 157 13.77 -2.92 3.02
C TYR A 157 13.49 -4.25 3.72
N LEU A 158 12.38 -4.35 4.45
CA LEU A 158 12.00 -5.59 5.13
C LEU A 158 11.70 -6.71 4.12
N SER A 159 10.92 -6.40 3.08
CA SER A 159 10.61 -7.31 1.96
C SER A 159 11.84 -7.73 1.16
N TRP A 160 12.88 -6.88 1.14
CA TRP A 160 14.18 -7.20 0.56
C TRP A 160 15.09 -8.04 1.50
N GLY A 161 14.64 -8.38 2.71
CA GLY A 161 15.46 -9.07 3.71
C GLY A 161 16.46 -8.16 4.44
N LYS A 162 16.51 -6.86 4.13
CA LYS A 162 17.37 -5.84 4.78
C LYS A 162 16.77 -5.36 6.10
N THR A 163 16.60 -6.33 6.99
CA THR A 163 15.78 -6.23 8.20
C THR A 163 16.28 -5.17 9.19
N GLU A 164 17.59 -5.01 9.35
CA GLU A 164 18.14 -4.03 10.31
C GLU A 164 17.97 -2.59 9.82
N GLN A 165 18.10 -2.35 8.50
CA GLN A 165 17.77 -1.06 7.90
C GLN A 165 16.29 -0.75 8.05
N ALA A 166 15.43 -1.72 7.74
CA ALA A 166 13.99 -1.59 7.88
C ALA A 166 13.60 -1.20 9.32
N ARG A 167 14.12 -1.93 10.32
CA ARG A 167 13.85 -1.67 11.74
C ARG A 167 14.21 -0.25 12.13
N ARG A 168 15.40 0.22 11.75
CA ARG A 168 15.87 1.56 12.13
C ARG A 168 14.93 2.65 11.60
N ILE A 169 14.56 2.58 10.33
CA ILE A 169 13.64 3.56 9.71
C ILE A 169 12.25 3.46 10.36
N PHE A 170 11.78 2.25 10.65
CA PHE A 170 10.50 2.03 11.31
C PHE A 170 10.46 2.64 12.72
N GLU A 171 11.48 2.39 13.54
CA GLU A 171 11.61 2.98 14.88
C GLU A 171 11.67 4.51 14.84
N GLU A 172 12.49 5.08 13.95
CA GLU A 172 12.56 6.54 13.74
C GLU A 172 11.20 7.12 13.33
N THR A 173 10.44 6.42 12.49
CA THR A 173 9.12 6.87 12.03
C THR A 173 8.08 6.85 13.16
N ILE A 174 8.12 5.84 14.03
CA ILE A 174 7.25 5.78 15.22
C ILE A 174 7.57 6.91 16.19
N GLU A 175 8.85 7.26 16.39
CA GLU A 175 9.25 8.39 17.23
C GLU A 175 8.71 9.74 16.72
N GLU A 176 8.42 9.84 15.42
CA GLU A 176 7.77 10.99 14.79
C GLU A 176 6.22 10.96 14.92
N ASN A 177 5.68 10.03 15.72
CA ASN A 177 4.25 9.78 15.95
C ASN A 177 3.47 9.35 14.70
N PHE A 178 4.12 8.62 13.80
CA PHE A 178 3.47 8.03 12.63
C PHE A 178 3.48 6.50 12.72
N HIS A 179 2.30 5.90 12.70
CA HIS A 179 2.11 4.46 12.87
C HIS A 179 1.14 3.94 11.80
N SER A 180 1.67 3.28 10.78
CA SER A 180 0.89 2.42 9.89
C SER A 180 1.78 1.27 9.41
N VAL A 181 1.19 0.20 8.87
CA VAL A 181 1.86 -1.07 8.47
C VAL A 181 2.76 -1.73 9.54
N ASP A 182 2.49 -1.45 10.82
CA ASP A 182 3.22 -1.97 11.97
C ASP A 182 3.24 -3.52 12.04
N ASP A 183 2.22 -4.17 11.45
CA ASP A 183 2.03 -5.62 11.49
C ASP A 183 3.19 -6.38 10.83
N MET A 184 3.79 -5.78 9.80
CA MET A 184 4.94 -6.35 9.08
C MET A 184 6.15 -6.53 10.02
N PHE A 185 6.27 -5.76 11.11
CA PHE A 185 7.39 -5.82 12.04
C PHE A 185 7.16 -6.73 13.25
N VAL A 186 5.95 -7.25 13.46
CA VAL A 186 5.62 -8.10 14.62
C VAL A 186 6.54 -9.33 14.68
N SER A 187 6.69 -10.01 13.55
CA SER A 187 7.56 -11.19 13.42
C SER A 187 9.03 -10.88 13.70
N HIS A 188 9.48 -9.69 13.32
CA HIS A 188 10.84 -9.23 13.53
C HIS A 188 11.16 -9.07 15.03
N TYR A 189 10.35 -8.30 15.76
CA TYR A 189 10.57 -8.08 17.20
C TYR A 189 10.43 -9.38 17.99
N LEU A 190 9.50 -10.25 17.58
CA LEU A 190 9.35 -11.55 18.22
C LEU A 190 10.62 -12.40 18.13
N ARG A 191 11.21 -12.51 16.93
CA ARG A 191 12.45 -13.28 16.69
C ARG A 191 13.67 -12.74 17.44
N ARG A 192 13.67 -11.45 17.80
CA ARG A 192 14.71 -10.82 18.63
C ARG A 192 14.55 -11.07 20.13
N GLY A 193 13.43 -11.66 20.55
CA GLY A 193 13.08 -11.85 21.95
C GLY A 193 12.32 -10.66 22.55
N ASP A 194 12.02 -9.63 21.77
CA ASP A 194 11.28 -8.43 22.19
C ASP A 194 9.77 -8.70 22.19
N ARG A 195 9.35 -9.76 22.89
CA ARG A 195 7.99 -10.30 22.83
C ARG A 195 6.93 -9.28 23.24
N LEU A 196 7.20 -8.45 24.25
CA LEU A 196 6.27 -7.39 24.67
C LEU A 196 6.03 -6.39 23.55
N VAL A 197 7.07 -6.01 22.82
CA VAL A 197 6.95 -5.10 21.66
C VAL A 197 6.11 -5.75 20.57
N ALA A 198 6.34 -7.03 20.27
CA ALA A 198 5.53 -7.77 19.30
C ALA A 198 4.03 -7.81 19.67
N TYR A 199 3.69 -8.00 20.96
CA TYR A 199 2.30 -7.92 21.42
C TYR A 199 1.72 -6.52 21.29
N LEU A 200 2.49 -5.48 21.65
CA LEU A 200 2.03 -4.09 21.55
C LEU A 200 1.77 -3.71 20.09
N LEU A 201 2.72 -3.99 19.19
CA LEU A 201 2.56 -3.76 17.75
C LEU A 201 1.38 -4.55 17.19
N GLY A 202 1.28 -5.85 17.49
CA GLY A 202 0.17 -6.65 16.99
C GLY A 202 -1.20 -6.14 17.47
N ASN A 203 -1.27 -5.62 18.70
CA ASN A 203 -2.49 -5.02 19.23
C ASN A 203 -2.79 -3.63 18.64
N THR A 204 -1.79 -2.84 18.25
CA THR A 204 -2.02 -1.55 17.58
C THR A 204 -2.39 -1.74 16.10
N SER A 205 -1.85 -2.76 15.44
CA SER A 205 -2.14 -3.03 14.02
C SER A 205 -3.55 -3.58 13.77
N VAL A 206 -4.11 -4.27 14.76
CA VAL A 206 -5.42 -4.92 14.64
C VAL A 206 -6.47 -4.04 15.34
N PHE A 207 -7.17 -3.19 14.58
CA PHE A 207 -8.17 -2.22 15.07
C PHE A 207 -9.45 -2.88 15.60
N GLY A 208 -9.37 -3.68 16.67
CA GLY A 208 -10.57 -4.24 17.31
C GLY A 208 -10.33 -4.89 18.67
N ASP A 209 -11.35 -4.79 19.52
CA ASP A 209 -11.31 -5.30 20.89
C ASP A 209 -11.10 -6.84 20.91
N TYR A 210 -10.25 -7.30 21.83
CA TYR A 210 -10.00 -8.71 22.14
C TYR A 210 -9.54 -9.58 20.95
N ALA A 211 -8.81 -8.99 19.99
CA ALA A 211 -8.16 -9.75 18.92
C ALA A 211 -7.31 -10.90 19.49
N PRO A 212 -7.30 -12.10 18.85
CA PRO A 212 -6.54 -13.23 19.34
C PRO A 212 -5.04 -13.10 19.00
N ILE A 213 -4.40 -12.02 19.44
CA ILE A 213 -2.99 -11.69 19.17
C ILE A 213 -2.07 -12.81 19.67
N GLN A 214 -2.40 -13.47 20.79
CA GLN A 214 -1.63 -14.62 21.25
C GLN A 214 -1.55 -15.74 20.20
N ASP A 215 -2.64 -16.01 19.49
CA ASP A 215 -2.63 -17.04 18.43
C ASP A 215 -1.70 -16.67 17.29
N TRP A 216 -1.66 -15.38 16.93
CA TRP A 216 -0.76 -14.88 15.91
C TRP A 216 0.70 -15.01 16.35
N ILE A 217 1.04 -14.53 17.55
CA ILE A 217 2.40 -14.64 18.10
C ILE A 217 2.84 -16.11 18.20
N GLU A 218 1.98 -17.01 18.71
CA GLU A 218 2.29 -18.43 18.80
C GLU A 218 2.47 -19.11 17.44
N ALA A 219 1.75 -18.65 16.41
CA ALA A 219 1.92 -19.15 15.04
C ALA A 219 3.29 -18.76 14.47
N ILE A 220 3.76 -17.53 14.72
CA ILE A 220 5.12 -17.11 14.32
C ILE A 220 6.18 -17.95 15.04
N ASP A 221 6.01 -18.24 16.33
CA ASP A 221 6.94 -19.09 17.09
C ASP A 221 6.94 -20.57 16.61
N ASN A 222 5.83 -21.03 16.04
CA ASN A 222 5.61 -22.44 15.71
C ASN A 222 4.96 -22.62 14.32
N PRO A 223 5.63 -22.18 13.24
CA PRO A 223 4.98 -22.02 11.93
C PRO A 223 4.60 -23.35 11.25
N GLU A 224 5.17 -24.47 11.69
CA GLU A 224 4.84 -25.82 11.18
C GLU A 224 3.68 -26.50 11.92
N GLN A 225 3.16 -25.89 13.00
CA GLN A 225 2.05 -26.48 13.74
C GLN A 225 0.74 -26.39 12.95
N ASN A 226 -0.18 -27.32 13.21
CA ASN A 226 -1.53 -27.20 12.69
C ASN A 226 -2.26 -26.00 13.34
N HIS A 227 -2.60 -25.01 12.52
CA HIS A 227 -3.24 -23.78 12.96
C HIS A 227 -4.77 -23.75 12.81
N LYS A 228 -5.43 -24.85 12.45
CA LYS A 228 -6.88 -24.88 12.17
C LYS A 228 -7.75 -24.26 13.27
N ALA A 229 -7.42 -24.51 14.54
CA ALA A 229 -8.16 -23.93 15.66
C ALA A 229 -7.90 -22.43 15.84
N ARG A 230 -6.67 -21.96 15.55
CA ARG A 230 -6.30 -20.54 15.57
C ARG A 230 -7.00 -19.79 14.44
N ILE A 231 -6.97 -20.33 13.23
CA ILE A 231 -7.68 -19.80 12.05
C ILE A 231 -9.18 -19.65 12.35
N ALA A 232 -9.84 -20.67 12.91
CA ALA A 232 -11.26 -20.61 13.24
C ALA A 232 -11.61 -19.55 14.32
N ARG A 233 -10.67 -19.19 15.21
CA ARG A 233 -10.86 -18.09 16.16
C ARG A 233 -10.72 -16.74 15.48
N TRP A 234 -9.74 -16.60 14.61
CA TRP A 234 -9.55 -15.39 13.80
C TRP A 234 -10.70 -15.13 12.85
N ASP A 235 -11.19 -16.13 12.12
CA ASP A 235 -12.37 -15.99 11.24
C ASP A 235 -13.58 -15.46 12.02
N ARG A 236 -13.89 -16.08 13.17
CA ARG A 236 -15.00 -15.66 14.02
C ARG A 236 -14.81 -14.23 14.56
N TRP A 237 -13.59 -13.90 14.97
CA TRP A 237 -13.30 -12.54 15.45
C TRP A 237 -13.49 -11.53 14.32
N ALA A 238 -12.94 -11.80 13.13
CA ALA A 238 -13.00 -10.92 11.97
C ALA A 238 -14.46 -10.71 11.50
N GLU A 239 -15.25 -11.78 11.42
CA GLU A 239 -16.69 -11.72 11.15
C GLU A 239 -17.43 -10.82 12.15
N ASN A 240 -17.14 -10.95 13.46
CA ASN A 240 -17.77 -10.14 14.49
C ASN A 240 -17.39 -8.64 14.40
N GLN A 241 -16.19 -8.33 13.91
CA GLN A 241 -15.77 -6.95 13.67
C GLN A 241 -16.29 -6.38 12.33
N GLY A 242 -16.93 -7.21 11.49
CA GLY A 242 -17.29 -6.81 10.12
C GLY A 242 -16.06 -6.56 9.24
N TYR A 243 -14.92 -7.18 9.56
CA TYR A 243 -13.66 -6.99 8.86
C TYR A 243 -13.24 -8.28 8.14
N PRO A 244 -12.80 -8.23 6.86
CA PRO A 244 -12.32 -9.43 6.17
C PRO A 244 -11.02 -9.96 6.79
N PHE A 245 -11.00 -11.23 7.20
CA PHE A 245 -9.81 -11.86 7.79
C PHE A 245 -8.57 -11.74 6.90
N CYS A 246 -8.72 -11.90 5.58
CA CYS A 246 -7.61 -11.87 4.64
C CYS A 246 -7.01 -10.47 4.41
N ASN A 247 -7.59 -9.41 5.00
CA ASN A 247 -6.93 -8.10 5.05
C ASN A 247 -5.91 -7.99 6.20
N LEU A 248 -5.85 -8.97 7.11
CA LEU A 248 -4.88 -9.02 8.21
C LEU A 248 -3.59 -9.71 7.76
N THR A 249 -2.79 -8.99 6.96
CA THR A 249 -1.61 -9.54 6.27
C THR A 249 -0.66 -10.30 7.18
N GLY A 250 -0.13 -9.67 8.23
CA GLY A 250 0.79 -10.35 9.15
C GLY A 250 0.20 -11.62 9.80
N VAL A 251 -1.11 -11.63 10.03
CA VAL A 251 -1.83 -12.74 10.69
C VAL A 251 -1.98 -13.94 9.75
N PHE A 252 -2.50 -13.73 8.54
CA PHE A 252 -2.76 -14.84 7.63
C PHE A 252 -1.46 -15.45 7.10
N VAL A 253 -0.39 -14.65 6.93
CA VAL A 253 0.95 -15.14 6.58
C VAL A 253 1.50 -16.03 7.69
N ALA A 254 1.43 -15.58 8.95
CA ALA A 254 1.91 -16.39 10.09
C ALA A 254 1.11 -17.69 10.27
N LEU A 255 -0.20 -17.66 10.02
CA LEU A 255 -1.08 -18.82 10.13
C LEU A 255 -1.08 -19.71 8.88
N ARG A 256 -0.34 -19.33 7.83
CA ARG A 256 -0.25 -20.02 6.54
C ARG A 256 -1.61 -20.27 5.87
N VAL A 257 -2.42 -19.22 5.75
CA VAL A 257 -3.77 -19.32 5.19
C VAL A 257 -3.76 -18.99 3.71
N ASP A 258 -3.50 -20.01 2.87
CA ASP A 258 -3.23 -19.81 1.45
C ASP A 258 -4.41 -19.20 0.66
N ARG A 259 -5.67 -19.49 1.06
CA ARG A 259 -6.85 -18.87 0.43
C ARG A 259 -6.80 -17.35 0.44
N CYS A 260 -6.14 -16.77 1.44
CA CYS A 260 -6.09 -15.32 1.56
C CYS A 260 -5.27 -14.66 0.46
N TYR A 261 -4.33 -15.35 -0.17
CA TYR A 261 -3.59 -14.78 -1.30
C TYR A 261 -4.44 -14.62 -2.57
N GLY A 262 -5.52 -15.40 -2.72
CA GLY A 262 -6.50 -15.24 -3.81
C GLY A 262 -7.68 -14.32 -3.46
N GLU A 263 -7.81 -13.94 -2.19
CA GLU A 263 -8.87 -13.07 -1.66
C GLU A 263 -8.34 -11.68 -1.24
N ILE A 264 -7.06 -11.37 -1.51
CA ILE A 264 -6.46 -10.07 -1.13
C ILE A 264 -7.23 -8.99 -1.90
N PHE A 265 -8.04 -8.20 -1.19
CA PHE A 265 -8.76 -7.07 -1.79
C PHE A 265 -8.12 -5.73 -1.41
N SER A 266 -7.34 -5.67 -0.32
CA SER A 266 -6.77 -4.40 0.19
C SER A 266 -5.38 -4.48 0.86
N GLY A 267 -4.89 -5.68 1.20
CA GLY A 267 -3.60 -5.86 1.91
C GLY A 267 -2.34 -5.75 1.05
N GLY A 268 -2.50 -5.66 -0.28
CA GLY A 268 -1.42 -5.57 -1.26
C GLY A 268 -0.77 -6.91 -1.61
N PHE A 269 -0.33 -7.02 -2.85
CA PHE A 269 0.53 -8.08 -3.38
C PHE A 269 1.88 -8.17 -2.61
N LYS A 270 2.27 -7.14 -1.84
CA LYS A 270 3.49 -7.06 -1.03
C LYS A 270 3.60 -8.14 0.03
N SER A 271 2.47 -8.70 0.45
CA SER A 271 2.41 -9.79 1.45
C SER A 271 3.23 -11.01 1.01
N ILE A 272 3.34 -11.28 -0.29
CA ILE A 272 4.12 -12.39 -0.83
C ILE A 272 5.64 -12.20 -0.66
N TRP A 273 6.07 -10.98 -0.36
CA TRP A 273 7.46 -10.62 -0.09
C TRP A 273 7.77 -10.50 1.40
N HIS A 274 6.78 -10.67 2.27
CA HIS A 274 7.04 -10.70 3.71
C HIS A 274 8.02 -11.84 4.04
N PRO A 275 9.02 -11.65 4.92
CA PRO A 275 10.00 -12.69 5.24
C PRO A 275 9.37 -14.02 5.70
N ASP A 276 8.27 -13.95 6.44
CA ASP A 276 7.54 -15.14 6.92
C ASP A 276 6.75 -15.87 5.82
N ALA A 277 6.57 -15.25 4.64
CA ALA A 277 5.93 -15.87 3.48
C ALA A 277 6.88 -16.78 2.69
N ALA A 278 8.08 -17.07 3.19
CA ALA A 278 9.06 -17.96 2.56
C ALA A 278 8.48 -19.35 2.18
N TYR A 279 7.53 -19.87 2.97
CA TYR A 279 6.85 -21.15 2.70
C TYR A 279 5.97 -21.11 1.43
N PHE A 280 5.48 -19.94 1.06
CA PHE A 280 4.61 -19.71 -0.10
C PHE A 280 5.42 -19.45 -1.37
N LYS A 281 6.68 -19.04 -1.22
CA LYS A 281 7.57 -18.69 -2.32
C LYS A 281 7.73 -19.85 -3.31
N ASN A 282 7.51 -19.57 -4.59
CA ASN A 282 7.55 -20.55 -5.69
C ASN A 282 6.48 -21.66 -5.62
N SER A 283 5.48 -21.58 -4.74
CA SER A 283 4.30 -22.46 -4.83
C SER A 283 3.51 -22.21 -6.13
N PRO A 284 2.65 -23.15 -6.57
CA PRO A 284 1.78 -22.94 -7.73
C PRO A 284 0.92 -21.66 -7.61
N GLU A 285 0.41 -21.37 -6.42
CA GLU A 285 -0.40 -20.19 -6.13
C GLU A 285 0.43 -18.90 -6.22
N PHE A 286 1.68 -18.91 -5.70
CA PHE A 286 2.62 -17.81 -5.90
C PHE A 286 2.91 -17.58 -7.38
N LYS A 287 3.13 -18.64 -8.14
CA LYS A 287 3.33 -18.56 -9.61
C LYS A 287 2.14 -17.95 -10.30
N GLU A 288 0.93 -18.36 -9.92
CA GLU A 288 -0.31 -17.81 -10.49
C GLU A 288 -0.42 -16.30 -10.24
N LEU A 289 -0.23 -15.85 -8.99
CA LEU A 289 -0.34 -14.43 -8.64
C LEU A 289 0.68 -13.57 -9.36
N VAL A 290 1.95 -13.97 -9.34
CA VAL A 290 3.01 -13.23 -10.05
C VAL A 290 2.74 -13.23 -11.55
N THR A 291 2.31 -14.36 -12.12
CA THR A 291 1.95 -14.44 -13.55
C THR A 291 0.83 -13.48 -13.91
N ARG A 292 -0.15 -13.33 -13.03
CA ARG A 292 -1.29 -12.43 -13.24
C ARG A 292 -0.91 -10.96 -13.10
N TYR A 293 -0.23 -10.59 -12.01
CA TYR A 293 -0.13 -9.19 -11.60
C TYR A 293 1.25 -8.55 -11.85
N ALA A 294 2.35 -9.31 -11.77
CA ALA A 294 3.70 -8.77 -11.91
C ALA A 294 4.36 -9.08 -13.26
N MET A 295 4.04 -10.22 -13.86
CA MET A 295 4.63 -10.70 -15.10
C MET A 295 4.42 -9.78 -16.31
N PRO A 296 3.26 -9.08 -16.48
CA PRO A 296 3.11 -8.08 -17.53
C PRO A 296 4.22 -7.02 -17.48
N TYR A 297 4.52 -6.49 -16.29
CA TYR A 297 5.59 -5.53 -16.11
C TYR A 297 6.98 -6.15 -16.28
N TRP A 298 7.25 -7.31 -15.67
CA TRP A 298 8.56 -7.98 -15.73
C TRP A 298 8.99 -8.35 -17.16
N ARG A 299 8.04 -8.73 -18.03
CA ARG A 299 8.33 -9.06 -19.43
C ARG A 299 8.80 -7.85 -20.24
N GLU A 300 8.30 -6.67 -19.92
CA GLU A 300 8.67 -5.44 -20.62
C GLU A 300 9.90 -4.76 -20.01
N HIS A 301 10.05 -4.81 -18.68
CA HIS A 301 11.02 -4.01 -17.93
C HIS A 301 12.11 -4.84 -17.21
N GLY A 302 12.09 -6.15 -17.40
CA GLY A 302 13.01 -7.11 -16.79
C GLY A 302 12.55 -7.61 -15.42
N PHE A 303 13.04 -8.78 -15.03
CA PHE A 303 12.78 -9.39 -13.72
C PHE A 303 13.50 -8.62 -12.60
N PRO A 304 12.94 -8.62 -11.37
CA PRO A 304 13.62 -8.05 -10.22
C PRO A 304 14.87 -8.88 -9.86
N PRO A 305 15.88 -8.30 -9.18
CA PRO A 305 17.20 -8.93 -9.01
C PRO A 305 17.18 -10.31 -8.34
N GLN A 306 16.21 -10.56 -7.47
CA GLN A 306 16.01 -11.82 -6.75
C GLN A 306 15.21 -12.86 -7.52
N CYS A 307 14.77 -12.57 -8.75
CA CYS A 307 14.01 -13.49 -9.59
C CYS A 307 14.72 -13.72 -10.92
N ARG A 308 14.63 -14.95 -11.44
CA ARG A 308 15.21 -15.36 -12.71
C ARG A 308 14.13 -15.91 -13.63
N ASP A 309 14.22 -15.54 -14.90
CA ASP A 309 13.45 -16.16 -15.98
C ASP A 309 13.98 -17.58 -16.23
N LEU A 310 13.09 -18.56 -16.31
CA LEU A 310 13.42 -19.94 -16.65
C LEU A 310 13.07 -20.29 -18.10
N GLY A 311 12.40 -19.39 -18.83
CA GLY A 311 11.84 -19.63 -20.15
C GLY A 311 10.41 -20.19 -20.11
N ASP A 312 9.75 -20.21 -21.27
CA ASP A 312 8.39 -20.74 -21.47
C ASP A 312 7.31 -20.14 -20.54
N GLY A 313 7.55 -18.92 -20.03
CA GLY A 313 6.64 -18.23 -19.12
C GLY A 313 6.79 -18.63 -17.65
N ASP A 314 7.78 -19.47 -17.32
CA ASP A 314 8.13 -19.84 -15.94
C ASP A 314 9.28 -18.96 -15.40
N PHE A 315 9.43 -18.95 -14.08
CA PHE A 315 10.42 -18.15 -13.39
C PHE A 315 10.79 -18.81 -12.06
N GLU A 316 11.76 -18.27 -11.33
CA GLU A 316 12.02 -18.66 -9.94
C GLU A 316 12.50 -17.43 -9.17
N CYS A 317 12.10 -17.32 -7.90
CA CYS A 317 12.57 -16.25 -7.04
C CYS A 317 13.27 -16.81 -5.81
N GLU A 318 14.36 -16.18 -5.40
CA GLU A 318 15.09 -16.49 -4.18
C GLU A 318 14.23 -16.18 -2.94
N VAL A 319 14.49 -16.92 -1.86
CA VAL A 319 14.00 -16.60 -0.52
C VAL A 319 15.01 -15.65 0.10
N LEU A 320 14.57 -14.44 0.44
CA LEU A 320 15.41 -13.32 0.90
C LEU A 320 15.58 -13.29 2.42
#